data_AF-A0A1V4SCH0-F1
#
_entry.id   AF-A0A1V4SCH0-F1
#
_cell.length_a   1.000
_cell.length_b   1.000
_cell.length_c   1.000
_cell.angle_alpha   90.00
_cell.angle_beta   90.00
_cell.angle_gamma   90.00
#
_symmetry.space_group_name_H-M   'P 1'
#
loop_
_entity.id
_entity.type
_entity.pdbx_description
1 polymer ?
#
loop_
_entity_poly.entity_id
_entity_poly.type
_entity_poly.pdbx_seq_one_letter_code
_entity_poly.pdbx_strand_id
1 'polypeptide(L)'
;RDKSVFVIGYRLHTLTVIDAKTGHSFPLVSLLAPAKNHDSHFLPFLVKLAQAMGIDIKLVTADEAYHDKDGPENVDRESGAVFLDGTCTIPMQHVACEAQTHEYKCGAATGECHRSSICTQCRFIQVDRGFFQQIPYGTKSIQQAHKIRKNCERPFNLLKNQTGLETIRVRSQYATMARCTLSSIAVLLIKMAGTRRKKTIVRPQQATLLADAA
;
A
#
# COMPACT_ATOMS: atom_id res chain seq x y z
N ARG A 1 -16.69 -1.90 -14.93
CA ARG A 1 -15.54 -1.86 -15.86
C ARG A 1 -15.95 -2.64 -17.09
N ASP A 2 -16.16 -1.96 -18.20
CA ASP A 2 -16.40 -2.61 -19.48
C ASP A 2 -15.17 -3.46 -19.81
N LYS A 3 -15.36 -4.78 -19.96
CA LYS A 3 -14.29 -5.77 -20.19
C LYS A 3 -14.03 -5.91 -21.69
N SER A 4 -14.07 -4.81 -22.42
CA SER A 4 -13.61 -4.74 -23.81
C SER A 4 -12.20 -5.32 -23.91
N VAL A 5 -11.98 -6.18 -24.92
CA VAL A 5 -10.67 -6.74 -25.27
C VAL A 5 -9.64 -5.63 -25.58
N PHE A 6 -10.12 -4.42 -25.88
CA PHE A 6 -9.33 -3.23 -26.15
C PHE A 6 -9.70 -2.11 -25.17
N VAL A 7 -8.93 -2.00 -24.08
CA VAL A 7 -8.99 -0.82 -23.22
C VAL A 7 -8.23 0.32 -23.91
N ILE A 8 -8.96 1.26 -24.49
CA ILE A 8 -8.41 2.51 -25.03
C ILE A 8 -8.54 3.60 -23.97
N GLY A 9 -7.41 4.05 -23.44
CA GLY A 9 -7.38 5.10 -22.43
C GLY A 9 -6.01 5.24 -21.77
N TYR A 10 -5.97 6.01 -20.69
CA TYR A 10 -4.77 6.20 -19.88
C TYR A 10 -5.01 5.70 -18.46
N ARG A 11 -3.95 5.23 -17.81
CA ARG A 11 -3.88 4.93 -16.39
C ARG A 11 -2.91 5.90 -15.72
N LEU A 12 -3.30 6.40 -14.56
CA LEU A 12 -2.46 7.22 -13.71
C LEU A 12 -1.86 6.32 -12.62
N HIS A 13 -0.55 6.09 -12.70
CA HIS A 13 0.21 5.33 -11.73
C HIS A 13 0.88 6.32 -10.77
N THR A 14 0.66 6.18 -9.47
CA THR A 14 1.11 7.18 -8.50
C THR A 14 1.83 6.54 -7.32
N LEU A 15 3.04 7.01 -7.07
CA LEU A 15 3.76 6.79 -5.82
C LEU A 15 3.18 7.71 -4.75
N THR A 16 2.71 7.13 -3.66
CA THR A 16 2.00 7.84 -2.58
C THR A 16 2.69 7.59 -1.25
N VAL A 17 2.92 8.66 -0.49
CA VAL A 17 3.36 8.58 0.92
C VAL A 17 2.14 8.56 1.81
N ILE A 18 2.17 7.74 2.86
CA ILE A 18 1.10 7.68 3.85
C ILE A 18 1.69 7.97 5.22
N ASP A 19 1.08 8.89 5.96
CA ASP A 19 1.30 9.02 7.39
C ASP A 19 0.50 7.92 8.10
N ALA A 20 1.20 6.94 8.66
CA ALA A 20 0.60 5.79 9.34
C ALA A 20 -0.24 6.18 10.56
N LYS A 21 0.03 7.32 11.22
CA LYS A 21 -0.70 7.77 12.41
C LYS A 21 -2.02 8.43 12.04
N THR A 22 -2.00 9.32 11.05
CA THR A 22 -3.18 10.10 10.65
C THR A 22 -3.98 9.43 9.53
N GLY A 23 -3.38 8.47 8.81
CA GLY A 23 -3.94 7.87 7.61
C GLY A 23 -3.97 8.84 6.42
N HIS A 24 -3.32 10.01 6.51
CA HIS A 24 -3.22 10.95 5.40
C HIS A 24 -2.30 10.41 4.31
N SER A 25 -2.76 10.48 3.07
CA SER A 25 -2.03 10.03 1.89
C SER A 25 -1.73 11.21 0.96
N PHE A 26 -0.47 11.31 0.53
CA PHE A 26 0.07 12.38 -0.29
C PHE A 26 0.70 11.81 -1.56
N PRO A 27 0.17 12.11 -2.75
CA PRO A 27 0.79 11.68 -4.00
C PRO A 27 2.12 12.43 -4.19
N LEU A 28 3.22 11.69 -4.34
CA LEU A 28 4.55 12.26 -4.58
C LEU A 28 4.83 12.39 -6.08
N VAL A 29 4.74 11.28 -6.79
CA VAL A 29 5.12 11.18 -8.21
C VAL A 29 4.03 10.42 -8.93
N SER A 30 3.50 10.99 -10.01
CA SER A 30 2.49 10.35 -10.85
C SER A 30 2.96 10.25 -12.28
N LEU A 31 2.73 9.09 -12.89
CA LEU A 31 3.02 8.80 -14.29
C LEU A 31 1.72 8.44 -15.00
N LEU A 32 1.43 9.15 -16.08
CA LEU A 32 0.31 8.85 -16.96
C LEU A 32 0.80 7.93 -18.09
N ALA A 33 0.20 6.76 -18.23
CA ALA A 33 0.60 5.77 -19.23
C ALA A 33 -0.60 5.22 -20.00
N PRO A 34 -0.42 4.73 -21.25
CA PRO A 34 -1.48 4.04 -21.98
C PRO A 34 -1.99 2.81 -21.21
N ALA A 35 -3.31 2.61 -21.21
CA ALA A 35 -3.99 1.62 -20.38
C ALA A 35 -3.82 0.15 -20.84
N LYS A 36 -3.06 -0.10 -21.90
CA LYS A 36 -2.79 -1.44 -22.48
C LYS A 36 -1.72 -2.22 -21.72
N ASN A 37 -0.89 -1.55 -20.91
CA ASN A 37 0.21 -2.18 -20.19
C ASN A 37 -0.26 -2.82 -18.87
N HIS A 38 0.45 -3.85 -18.42
CA HIS A 38 0.21 -4.48 -17.13
C HIS A 38 0.76 -3.60 -15.99
N ASP A 39 0.00 -3.47 -14.90
CA ASP A 39 0.30 -2.52 -13.82
C ASP A 39 1.64 -2.84 -13.11
N SER A 40 2.05 -4.11 -13.09
CA SER A 40 3.30 -4.58 -12.46
C SER A 40 4.56 -3.95 -13.08
N HIS A 41 4.50 -3.48 -14.33
CA HIS A 41 5.66 -2.87 -14.97
C HIS A 41 5.99 -1.48 -14.43
N PHE A 42 5.05 -0.80 -13.78
CA PHE A 42 5.21 0.62 -13.43
C PHE A 42 5.90 0.88 -12.09
N LEU A 43 5.91 -0.10 -11.18
CA LEU A 43 6.54 0.08 -9.87
C LEU A 43 8.05 0.41 -9.99
N PRO A 44 8.87 -0.35 -10.75
CA PRO A 44 10.29 -0.01 -10.92
C PRO A 44 10.50 1.36 -11.56
N PHE A 45 9.66 1.74 -12.54
CA PHE A 45 9.74 3.05 -13.19
C PHE A 45 9.45 4.18 -12.21
N LEU A 46 8.40 4.07 -11.40
CA LEU A 46 8.05 5.09 -10.40
C LEU A 46 9.14 5.25 -9.34
N VAL A 47 9.72 4.15 -8.85
CA VAL A 47 10.81 4.19 -7.87
C VAL A 47 12.05 4.86 -8.47
N LYS A 48 12.47 4.45 -9.67
CA LYS A 48 13.62 5.06 -10.36
C LYS A 48 13.40 6.53 -10.69
N LEU A 49 12.18 6.90 -11.10
CA LEU A 49 11.81 8.29 -11.36
C LEU A 49 11.91 9.13 -10.08
N ALA A 50 11.38 8.64 -8.95
CA ALA A 50 11.48 9.32 -7.67
C ALA A 50 12.93 9.48 -7.21
N GLN A 51 13.75 8.43 -7.34
CA GLN A 51 15.19 8.48 -7.04
C GLN A 51 15.92 9.49 -7.93
N ALA A 52 15.61 9.54 -9.23
CA ALA A 52 16.16 10.51 -10.17
C ALA A 52 15.74 11.96 -9.84
N MET A 53 14.59 12.14 -9.19
CA MET A 53 14.16 13.43 -8.64
C MET A 53 14.84 13.79 -7.30
N GLY A 54 15.73 12.93 -6.79
CA GLY A 54 16.43 13.13 -5.52
C GLY A 54 15.65 12.68 -4.28
N ILE A 55 14.56 11.93 -4.44
CA ILE A 55 13.81 11.38 -3.32
C ILE A 55 14.46 10.06 -2.90
N ASP A 56 15.02 10.03 -1.70
CA ASP A 56 15.62 8.82 -1.14
C ASP A 56 14.54 7.80 -0.77
N ILE A 57 14.36 6.81 -1.64
CA ILE A 57 13.36 5.75 -1.50
C ILE A 57 14.03 4.40 -1.73
N LYS A 58 13.78 3.47 -0.80
CA LYS A 58 14.16 2.06 -0.91
C LYS A 58 12.92 1.19 -1.02
N LEU A 59 12.86 0.36 -2.05
CA LEU A 59 11.82 -0.66 -2.16
C LEU A 59 12.12 -1.79 -1.16
N VAL A 60 11.28 -1.92 -0.13
CA VAL A 60 11.43 -2.95 0.92
C VAL A 60 10.60 -4.18 0.59
N THR A 61 9.35 -3.98 0.18
CA THR A 61 8.45 -5.04 -0.27
C THR A 61 7.47 -4.44 -1.27
N ALA A 62 6.94 -5.28 -2.16
CA ALA A 62 5.95 -4.92 -3.16
C ALA A 62 4.85 -5.97 -3.15
N ASP A 63 3.63 -5.54 -2.82
CA ASP A 63 2.44 -6.35 -3.06
C ASP A 63 2.25 -6.48 -4.56
N GLU A 64 2.64 -7.64 -5.12
CA GLU A 64 2.30 -7.95 -6.50
C GLU A 64 0.79 -8.20 -6.53
N ALA A 65 0.06 -7.22 -7.07
CA ALA A 65 -1.40 -7.08 -7.00
C ALA A 65 -2.22 -8.19 -7.69
N TYR A 66 -1.60 -9.33 -7.98
CA TYR A 66 -2.16 -10.48 -8.66
C TYR A 66 -1.75 -11.72 -7.88
N HIS A 67 -2.70 -12.25 -7.11
CA HIS A 67 -2.59 -13.59 -6.54
C HIS A 67 -2.52 -14.58 -7.71
N ASP A 68 -1.31 -14.96 -8.12
CA ASP A 68 -1.12 -16.11 -9.00
C ASP A 68 -1.67 -17.36 -8.28
N LYS A 69 -2.37 -18.19 -9.05
CA LYS A 69 -3.55 -18.94 -8.58
C LYS A 69 -3.30 -20.16 -7.70
N ASP A 70 -2.05 -20.56 -7.47
CA ASP A 70 -1.73 -21.76 -6.70
C ASP A 70 -0.69 -21.44 -5.64
N GLY A 71 -1.16 -21.04 -4.45
CA GLY A 71 -0.32 -20.94 -3.26
C GLY A 71 0.23 -22.32 -2.85
N PRO A 72 1.33 -22.38 -2.08
CA PRO A 72 1.93 -23.64 -1.65
C PRO A 72 0.94 -24.50 -0.86
N GLU A 73 1.07 -25.81 -0.97
CA GLU A 73 0.19 -26.78 -0.28
C GLU A 73 0.17 -26.56 1.24
N ASN A 74 -0.91 -26.95 1.91
CA ASN A 74 -1.04 -26.87 3.37
C ASN A 74 -0.83 -25.44 3.93
N VAL A 75 -1.33 -24.44 3.21
CA VAL A 75 -1.41 -23.05 3.64
C VAL A 75 -2.87 -22.61 3.60
N ASP A 76 -3.35 -22.07 4.71
CA ASP A 76 -4.67 -21.44 4.72
C ASP A 76 -4.62 -20.11 3.95
N ARG A 77 -5.47 -20.01 2.92
CA ARG A 77 -5.52 -18.87 2.01
C ARG A 77 -6.16 -17.63 2.66
N GLU A 78 -6.95 -17.80 3.71
CA GLU A 78 -7.58 -16.64 4.38
C GLU A 78 -6.66 -16.03 5.43
N SER A 79 -6.09 -16.85 6.31
CA SER A 79 -5.21 -16.35 7.38
C SER A 79 -3.74 -16.21 6.96
N GLY A 80 -3.30 -16.93 5.93
CA GLY A 80 -1.88 -17.10 5.60
C GLY A 80 -1.15 -18.05 6.56
N ALA A 81 -1.88 -18.82 7.38
CA ALA A 81 -1.28 -19.79 8.31
C ALA A 81 -0.65 -20.95 7.55
N VAL A 82 0.57 -21.30 7.94
CA VAL A 82 1.35 -22.39 7.36
C VAL A 82 1.20 -23.63 8.23
N PHE A 83 0.90 -24.77 7.63
CA PHE A 83 0.88 -26.08 8.29
C PHE A 83 1.99 -26.96 7.72
N LEU A 84 2.48 -27.94 8.48
CA LEU A 84 3.52 -28.83 7.96
C LEU A 84 2.96 -29.74 6.86
N ASP A 85 1.80 -30.35 7.13
CA ASP A 85 1.06 -31.22 6.23
C ASP A 85 -0.45 -31.10 6.46
N GLY A 86 -1.26 -31.76 5.64
CA GLY A 86 -2.73 -31.71 5.71
C GLY A 86 -3.36 -32.35 6.95
N THR A 87 -2.55 -32.93 7.85
CA THR A 87 -3.03 -33.51 9.12
C THR A 87 -2.72 -32.62 10.32
N CYS A 88 -1.86 -31.62 10.16
CA CYS A 88 -1.53 -30.69 11.23
C CYS A 88 -2.66 -29.66 11.44
N THR A 89 -3.16 -29.56 12.67
CA THR A 89 -4.11 -28.51 13.09
C THR A 89 -3.42 -27.30 13.72
N ILE A 90 -2.16 -27.45 14.14
CA ILE A 90 -1.38 -26.40 14.79
C ILE A 90 -0.62 -25.59 13.72
N PRO A 91 -0.83 -24.27 13.62
CA PRO A 91 -0.11 -23.45 12.67
C PRO A 91 1.36 -23.32 13.07
N MET A 92 2.23 -23.27 12.06
CA MET A 92 3.65 -23.03 12.22
C MET A 92 3.94 -21.55 12.44
N GLN A 93 5.01 -21.25 13.17
CA GLN A 93 5.51 -19.91 13.44
C GLN A 93 6.62 -19.57 12.44
N HIS A 94 6.54 -18.37 11.84
CA HIS A 94 7.60 -17.83 10.99
C HIS A 94 8.82 -17.49 11.84
N VAL A 95 10.01 -17.93 11.40
CA VAL A 95 11.29 -17.70 12.11
C VAL A 95 12.13 -16.66 11.38
N ALA A 96 12.45 -16.91 10.11
CA ALA A 96 13.34 -16.07 9.33
C ALA A 96 13.06 -16.17 7.82
N CYS A 97 13.67 -15.28 7.05
CA CYS A 97 13.72 -15.36 5.59
C CYS A 97 15.17 -15.19 5.15
N GLU A 98 15.75 -16.23 4.55
CA GLU A 98 17.12 -16.22 4.05
C GLU A 98 17.16 -16.75 2.62
N ALA A 99 17.94 -16.11 1.75
CA ALA A 99 18.10 -16.51 0.34
C ALA A 99 16.78 -16.82 -0.39
N GLN A 100 15.78 -15.93 -0.28
CA GLN A 100 14.43 -16.10 -0.88
C GLN A 100 13.64 -17.29 -0.33
N THR A 101 13.97 -17.79 0.86
CA THR A 101 13.27 -18.91 1.50
C THR A 101 12.86 -18.53 2.91
N HIS A 102 11.57 -18.68 3.22
CA HIS A 102 11.02 -18.53 4.56
C HIS A 102 11.17 -19.83 5.35
N GLU A 103 11.69 -19.71 6.56
CA GLU A 103 11.74 -20.80 7.55
C GLU A 103 10.56 -20.70 8.51
N TYR A 104 9.88 -21.82 8.71
CA TYR A 104 8.80 -21.99 9.66
C TYR A 104 9.13 -23.12 10.64
N LYS A 105 8.79 -22.92 11.91
CA LYS A 105 8.90 -23.91 12.99
C LYS A 105 7.53 -24.27 13.56
N CYS A 106 7.34 -25.51 13.99
CA CYS A 106 6.11 -25.94 14.65
C CYS A 106 5.79 -25.03 15.85
N GLY A 107 4.56 -24.51 15.89
CA GLY A 107 4.09 -23.61 16.94
C GLY A 107 3.56 -24.32 18.19
N ALA A 108 3.64 -25.66 18.26
CA ALA A 108 3.15 -26.45 19.37
C ALA A 108 3.98 -26.25 20.64
N ALA A 109 3.31 -26.13 21.79
CA ALA A 109 3.97 -26.20 23.09
C ALA A 109 4.49 -27.61 23.37
N THR A 110 5.39 -27.73 24.34
CA THR A 110 5.93 -29.04 24.76
C THR A 110 4.79 -29.98 25.17
N GLY A 111 4.68 -31.13 24.48
CA GLY A 111 3.65 -32.14 24.75
C GLY A 111 2.33 -31.97 23.99
N GLU A 112 2.12 -30.85 23.28
CA GLU A 112 0.89 -30.59 22.53
C GLU A 112 0.85 -31.33 21.17
N CYS A 113 2.02 -31.53 20.56
CA CYS A 113 2.14 -32.24 19.30
C CYS A 113 2.39 -33.75 19.52
N HIS A 114 1.36 -34.56 19.27
CA HIS A 114 1.41 -36.01 19.33
C HIS A 114 2.42 -36.65 18.35
N ARG A 115 2.79 -35.91 17.29
CA ARG A 115 3.75 -36.35 16.27
C ARG A 115 5.16 -35.79 16.50
N SER A 116 5.43 -35.16 17.64
CA SER A 116 6.68 -34.42 17.89
C SER A 116 7.95 -35.26 17.67
N SER A 117 7.89 -36.58 17.89
CA SER A 117 9.01 -37.52 17.72
C SER A 117 9.32 -37.90 16.27
N ILE A 118 8.38 -37.75 15.33
CA ILE A 118 8.53 -38.17 13.93
C ILE A 118 8.43 -36.96 12.97
N CYS A 119 7.82 -35.87 13.44
CA CYS A 119 7.66 -34.62 12.73
C CYS A 119 9.02 -33.93 12.57
N THR A 120 9.34 -33.42 11.37
CA THR A 120 10.54 -32.59 11.14
C THR A 120 10.48 -31.27 11.92
N GLN A 121 9.28 -30.86 12.32
CA GLN A 121 8.97 -29.61 13.04
C GLN A 121 9.42 -28.32 12.32
N CYS A 122 10.03 -28.42 11.14
CA CYS A 122 10.44 -27.32 10.30
C CYS A 122 9.89 -27.48 8.88
N ARG A 123 9.62 -26.33 8.25
CA ARG A 123 9.15 -26.24 6.88
C ARG A 123 9.76 -25.01 6.21
N PHE A 124 10.14 -25.16 4.94
CA PHE A 124 10.69 -24.09 4.13
C PHE A 124 9.72 -23.76 3.00
N ILE A 125 9.44 -22.48 2.81
CA ILE A 125 8.56 -21.99 1.74
C ILE A 125 9.31 -20.93 0.93
N GLN A 126 9.32 -21.09 -0.38
CA GLN A 126 9.95 -20.12 -1.28
C GLN A 126 9.19 -18.80 -1.27
N VAL A 127 9.94 -17.70 -1.40
CA VAL A 127 9.33 -16.38 -1.61
C VAL A 127 8.53 -16.44 -2.91
N ASP A 128 7.29 -15.98 -2.84
CA ASP A 128 6.37 -15.90 -3.96
C ASP A 128 5.88 -14.47 -4.20
N ARG A 129 5.06 -14.33 -5.23
CA ARG A 129 4.39 -13.07 -5.59
C ARG A 129 3.03 -12.91 -4.88
N GLY A 130 2.70 -13.82 -3.98
CA GLY A 130 1.40 -13.96 -3.33
C GLY A 130 1.51 -13.77 -1.83
N PHE A 131 1.30 -14.85 -1.08
CA PHE A 131 1.20 -14.82 0.39
C PHE A 131 2.56 -14.76 1.10
N PHE A 132 3.60 -15.27 0.45
CA PHE A 132 4.95 -15.42 0.96
C PHE A 132 5.91 -14.47 0.24
N GLN A 133 5.56 -13.19 0.17
CA GLN A 133 6.50 -12.15 -0.26
C GLN A 133 7.65 -12.01 0.75
N GLN A 134 8.63 -11.14 0.48
CA GLN A 134 9.75 -10.83 1.39
C GLN A 134 9.36 -10.70 2.87
N ILE A 135 8.17 -10.18 3.13
CA ILE A 135 7.54 -10.23 4.45
C ILE A 135 6.22 -10.99 4.29
N PRO A 136 6.00 -12.11 5.02
CA PRO A 136 4.80 -12.92 4.89
C PRO A 136 3.52 -12.15 5.24
N TYR A 137 2.44 -12.41 4.51
CA TYR A 137 1.14 -11.77 4.70
C TYR A 137 0.56 -11.94 6.12
N GLY A 138 0.77 -13.12 6.73
CA GLY A 138 0.27 -13.44 8.08
C GLY A 138 0.88 -12.57 9.20
N THR A 139 1.90 -11.77 8.90
CA THR A 139 2.51 -10.86 9.88
C THR A 139 1.58 -9.69 10.19
N LYS A 140 1.26 -9.46 11.48
CA LYS A 140 0.36 -8.37 11.92
C LYS A 140 0.72 -7.00 11.34
N SER A 141 2.02 -6.68 11.24
CA SER A 141 2.52 -5.42 10.68
C SER A 141 2.17 -5.25 9.19
N ILE A 142 2.20 -6.33 8.41
CA ILE A 142 1.83 -6.32 6.99
C ILE A 142 0.31 -6.20 6.83
N GLN A 143 -0.48 -6.89 7.64
CA GLN A 143 -1.93 -6.72 7.65
C GLN A 143 -2.34 -5.27 7.99
N GLN A 144 -1.65 -4.64 8.96
CA GLN A 144 -1.82 -3.23 9.27
C GLN A 144 -1.41 -2.34 8.08
N ALA A 145 -0.29 -2.61 7.43
CA ALA A 145 0.15 -1.88 6.24
C ALA A 145 -0.86 -1.98 5.09
N HIS A 146 -1.42 -3.17 4.81
CA HIS A 146 -2.50 -3.35 3.83
C HIS A 146 -3.76 -2.59 4.20
N LYS A 147 -4.13 -2.55 5.48
CA LYS A 147 -5.28 -1.75 5.95
C LYS A 147 -5.04 -0.26 5.72
N ILE A 148 -3.83 0.24 6.02
CA ILE A 148 -3.43 1.63 5.78
C ILE A 148 -3.40 1.92 4.27
N ARG A 149 -2.98 0.97 3.42
CA ARG A 149 -2.97 1.12 1.95
C ARG A 149 -4.35 1.47 1.39
N LYS A 150 -5.46 1.03 2.00
CA LYS A 150 -6.81 1.42 1.56
C LYS A 150 -7.01 2.94 1.55
N ASN A 151 -6.26 3.68 2.38
CA ASN A 151 -6.28 5.14 2.40
C ASN A 151 -5.67 5.78 1.13
N CYS A 152 -4.88 5.02 0.34
CA CYS A 152 -4.37 5.49 -0.95
C CYS A 152 -5.48 5.65 -2.00
N GLU A 153 -6.63 5.00 -1.84
CA GLU A 153 -7.75 5.18 -2.77
C GLU A 153 -8.37 6.58 -2.66
N ARG A 154 -8.25 7.22 -1.50
CA ARG A 154 -8.89 8.50 -1.21
C ARG A 154 -8.41 9.62 -2.15
N PRO A 155 -7.10 9.85 -2.37
CA PRO A 155 -6.62 10.78 -3.40
C PRO A 155 -7.22 10.54 -4.78
N PHE A 156 -7.33 9.27 -5.22
CA PHE A 156 -7.92 8.94 -6.52
C PHE A 156 -9.41 9.24 -6.58
N ASN A 157 -10.15 9.00 -5.49
CA ASN A 157 -11.56 9.37 -5.41
C ASN A 157 -11.76 10.89 -5.48
N LEU A 158 -10.87 11.66 -4.86
CA LEU A 158 -10.88 13.13 -4.97
C LEU A 158 -10.57 13.56 -6.40
N LEU A 159 -9.56 12.97 -7.05
CA LEU A 159 -9.25 13.26 -8.45
C LEU A 159 -10.45 12.97 -9.38
N LYS A 160 -11.08 11.81 -9.22
CA LYS A 160 -12.24 11.41 -10.04
C LYS A 160 -13.42 12.35 -9.84
N ASN A 161 -13.81 12.58 -8.59
CA ASN A 161 -15.08 13.23 -8.26
C ASN A 161 -14.95 14.74 -8.08
N GLN A 162 -13.92 15.20 -7.38
CA GLN A 162 -13.77 16.62 -7.02
C GLN A 162 -13.18 17.43 -8.18
N THR A 163 -12.22 16.88 -8.92
CA THR A 163 -11.65 17.54 -10.11
C THR A 163 -12.27 17.06 -11.42
N GLY A 164 -13.24 16.13 -11.36
CA GLY A 164 -13.95 15.62 -12.53
C GLY A 164 -13.05 14.86 -13.51
N LEU A 165 -11.99 14.19 -13.02
CA LEU A 165 -11.05 13.48 -13.89
C LEU A 165 -11.69 12.28 -14.60
N GLU A 166 -12.80 11.77 -14.05
CA GLU A 166 -13.59 10.68 -14.63
C GLU A 166 -14.60 11.16 -15.69
N THR A 167 -15.21 12.33 -15.47
CA THR A 167 -16.35 12.82 -16.27
C THR A 167 -15.92 13.58 -17.52
N ILE A 168 -14.89 14.43 -17.40
CA ILE A 168 -14.49 15.29 -18.52
C ILE A 168 -13.43 14.60 -19.37
N ARG A 169 -13.78 14.36 -20.62
CA ARG A 169 -12.90 13.77 -21.63
C ARG A 169 -12.14 14.86 -22.37
N VAL A 170 -10.86 14.61 -22.64
CA VAL A 170 -10.02 15.46 -23.49
C VAL A 170 -9.43 14.61 -24.61
N ARG A 171 -9.24 15.20 -25.79
CA ARG A 171 -8.86 14.45 -27.00
C ARG A 171 -7.36 14.20 -27.13
N SER A 172 -6.52 15.12 -26.64
CA SER A 172 -5.06 15.03 -26.81
C SER A 172 -4.36 14.43 -25.59
N GLN A 173 -3.24 13.74 -25.83
CA GLN A 173 -2.37 13.22 -24.78
C GLN A 173 -1.84 14.35 -23.89
N TYR A 174 -1.40 15.45 -24.49
CA TYR A 174 -0.93 16.63 -23.76
C TYR A 174 -2.01 17.26 -22.87
N ALA A 175 -3.24 17.37 -23.36
CA ALA A 175 -4.35 17.86 -22.56
C ALA A 175 -4.67 16.90 -21.41
N THR A 176 -4.56 15.59 -21.63
CA THR A 176 -4.77 14.57 -20.57
C THR A 176 -3.70 14.72 -19.50
N MET A 177 -2.43 14.84 -19.91
CA MET A 177 -1.31 15.04 -18.99
C MET A 177 -1.46 16.34 -18.19
N ALA A 178 -1.71 17.47 -18.85
CA ALA A 178 -1.95 18.75 -18.20
C ALA A 178 -3.11 18.68 -17.19
N ARG A 179 -4.22 18.02 -17.57
CA ARG A 179 -5.37 17.81 -16.70
C ARG A 179 -5.01 16.98 -15.46
N CYS A 180 -4.29 15.88 -15.62
CA CYS A 180 -3.84 15.06 -14.49
C CYS A 180 -2.92 15.84 -13.55
N THR A 181 -1.98 16.62 -14.09
CA THR A 181 -1.07 17.45 -13.31
C THR A 181 -1.83 18.53 -12.54
N LEU A 182 -2.65 19.33 -13.21
CA LEU A 182 -3.42 20.42 -12.59
C LEU A 182 -4.42 19.90 -11.56
N SER A 183 -5.07 18.77 -11.84
CA SER A 183 -6.00 18.14 -10.89
C SER A 183 -5.28 17.67 -9.62
N SER A 184 -4.10 17.08 -9.76
CA SER A 184 -3.28 16.64 -8.63
C SER A 184 -2.84 17.82 -7.77
N ILE A 185 -2.39 18.92 -8.40
CA ILE A 185 -2.04 20.16 -7.71
C ILE A 185 -3.26 20.75 -7.00
N ALA A 186 -4.41 20.84 -7.67
CA ALA A 186 -5.63 21.41 -7.11
C ALA A 186 -6.10 20.63 -5.87
N VAL A 187 -6.14 19.29 -5.93
CA VAL A 187 -6.51 18.45 -4.78
C VAL A 187 -5.55 18.69 -3.62
N LEU A 188 -4.24 18.74 -3.88
CA LEU A 188 -3.24 18.98 -2.84
C LEU A 188 -3.42 20.36 -2.20
N LEU A 189 -3.56 21.42 -3.00
CA LEU A 189 -3.76 22.79 -2.52
C LEU A 189 -5.05 22.93 -1.70
N ILE A 190 -6.15 22.31 -2.13
CA ILE A 190 -7.42 22.34 -1.37
C ILE A 190 -7.24 21.63 -0.02
N LYS A 191 -6.53 20.49 0.02
CA LYS A 191 -6.26 19.80 1.29
C LYS A 191 -5.34 20.60 2.20
N MET A 192 -4.29 21.21 1.65
CA MET A 192 -3.40 22.10 2.40
C MET A 192 -4.13 23.34 2.93
N ALA A 193 -5.03 23.94 2.16
CA ALA A 193 -5.84 25.07 2.61
C ALA A 193 -6.79 24.69 3.74
N GLY A 194 -7.37 23.48 3.70
CA GLY A 194 -8.23 22.96 4.76
C GLY A 194 -7.49 22.64 6.07
N THR A 195 -6.22 22.23 5.99
CA THR A 195 -5.39 21.88 7.17
C THR A 195 -4.61 23.05 7.74
N ARG A 196 -4.23 24.04 6.92
CA ARG A 196 -3.51 25.24 7.35
C ARG A 196 -4.45 26.27 7.98
N ARG A 197 -5.06 25.92 9.12
CA ARG A 197 -5.67 26.91 10.01
C ARG A 197 -4.56 27.50 10.89
N LYS A 198 -4.35 28.81 10.81
CA LYS A 198 -3.49 29.52 11.78
C LYS A 198 -4.09 29.22 13.16
N LYS A 199 -3.31 28.66 14.11
CA LYS A 199 -3.79 28.54 15.49
C LYS A 199 -4.20 29.94 15.93
N THR A 200 -5.47 30.11 16.29
CA THR A 200 -5.94 31.35 16.89
C THR A 200 -5.09 31.58 18.13
N ILE A 201 -4.23 32.59 18.10
CA ILE A 201 -3.49 33.02 19.29
C ILE A 201 -4.57 33.52 20.25
N VAL A 202 -4.73 32.84 21.39
CA VAL A 202 -5.53 33.37 22.49
C VAL A 202 -4.92 34.72 22.82
N ARG A 203 -5.69 35.80 22.72
CA ARG A 203 -5.21 37.15 23.04
C ARG A 203 -4.53 37.08 24.41
N PRO A 204 -3.29 37.57 24.56
CA PRO A 204 -2.65 37.60 25.87
C PRO A 204 -3.55 38.36 26.84
N GLN A 205 -3.67 37.87 28.08
CA GLN A 205 -4.47 38.47 29.17
C GLN A 205 -4.18 39.96 29.42
N GLN A 206 -3.12 40.52 28.81
CA GLN A 206 -2.83 41.95 28.77
C GLN A 206 -3.96 42.79 28.13
N ALA A 207 -4.77 42.22 27.22
CA ALA A 207 -5.90 42.93 26.63
C ALA A 207 -7.09 43.09 27.59
N THR A 208 -7.25 42.20 28.58
CA THR A 208 -8.25 42.33 29.65
C THR A 208 -7.80 43.32 30.72
N LEU A 209 -6.51 43.32 31.07
CA LEU A 209 -5.96 44.26 32.08
C LEU A 209 -6.00 45.73 31.63
N LEU A 210 -5.97 46.01 30.32
CA LEU A 210 -6.13 47.36 29.78
C LEU A 210 -7.60 47.80 29.66
N ALA A 211 -8.54 46.86 29.61
CA ALA A 211 -9.98 47.15 29.58
C ALA A 211 -10.55 47.41 30.99
N ASP A 212 -9.96 46.80 32.03
CA ASP A 212 -10.30 47.06 33.43
C ASP A 212 -9.64 48.34 33.99
N ALA A 213 -8.75 48.97 33.21
CA ALA A 213 -8.03 50.21 33.56
C ALA A 213 -8.59 51.47 32.88
N ALA A 214 -9.71 51.37 32.16
CA ALA A 214 -10.44 52.47 31.52
C ALA A 214 -11.84 52.62 32.13
#